data_AF-A0A1H2PS72-F1
#
_entry.id   AF-A0A1H2PS72-F1
#
_cell.length_a   1.000
_cell.length_b   1.000
_cell.length_c   1.000
_cell.angle_alpha   90.00
_cell.angle_beta   90.00
_cell.angle_gamma   90.00
#
_symmetry.space_group_name_H-M   'P 1'
#
loop_
_entity.id
_entity.type
_entity.pdbx_description
1 polymer ?
#
loop_
_entity_poly.entity_id
_entity_poly.type
_entity_poly.pdbx_seq_one_letter_code
_entity_poly.pdbx_strand_id
1 'polypeptide(L)'
;MIRATEGGWDAVATHLGMSRSSLENRVYERKGQQVSTDDALQMQALSDTNHFAEAVAMRSGGVFVAIPGIGEEADNTELLHKFVKLTTRFGELARRHDEATADGEIDAGEKADLIAIGNGIHQSVQELLHCSFNLHCKPETLGVAPGPVPVRQASGVRT
;
A
#
# COMPACT_ATOMS: atom_id res chain seq x y z
N MET A 1 -0.37 -9.86 -8.24
CA MET A 1 1.10 -9.96 -8.15
C MET A 1 1.66 -10.79 -9.30
N ILE A 2 1.61 -12.13 -9.30
CA ILE A 2 2.21 -12.94 -10.40
C ILE A 2 1.72 -12.57 -11.81
N ARG A 3 0.42 -12.33 -11.99
CA ARG A 3 -0.13 -11.91 -13.28
C ARG A 3 0.22 -10.48 -13.69
N ALA A 4 0.57 -9.63 -12.72
CA ALA A 4 0.95 -8.24 -12.93
C ALA A 4 2.46 -8.09 -13.22
N THR A 5 3.27 -9.06 -12.80
CA THR A 5 4.71 -9.09 -13.09
C THR A 5 4.97 -9.47 -14.55
N GLU A 6 5.78 -8.67 -15.25
CA GLU A 6 6.30 -9.04 -16.57
C GLU A 6 7.11 -10.34 -16.51
N GLY A 7 6.80 -11.31 -17.37
CA GLY A 7 7.38 -12.65 -17.30
C GLY A 7 6.71 -13.61 -16.30
N GLY A 8 5.69 -13.15 -15.57
CA GLY A 8 4.74 -14.00 -14.84
C GLY A 8 5.39 -14.95 -13.83
N TRP A 9 5.00 -16.23 -13.88
CA TRP A 9 5.46 -17.26 -12.93
C TRP A 9 6.98 -17.43 -12.91
N ASP A 10 7.61 -17.44 -14.09
CA ASP A 10 9.04 -17.74 -14.21
C ASP A 10 9.89 -16.57 -13.70
N ALA A 11 9.47 -15.32 -13.97
CA ALA A 11 10.11 -14.12 -13.42
C ALA A 11 10.03 -14.07 -11.89
N VAL A 12 8.83 -14.31 -11.33
CA VAL A 12 8.63 -14.29 -9.87
C VAL A 12 9.41 -15.41 -9.19
N ALA A 13 9.40 -16.62 -9.74
CA ALA A 13 10.16 -17.74 -9.17
C ALA A 13 11.66 -17.47 -9.17
N THR A 14 12.17 -16.91 -10.27
CA THR A 14 13.58 -16.50 -10.39
C THR A 14 13.95 -15.43 -9.36
N HIS A 15 13.11 -14.40 -9.20
CA HIS A 15 13.31 -13.33 -8.24
C HIS A 15 13.36 -13.85 -6.80
N LEU A 16 12.46 -14.77 -6.44
CA LEU A 16 12.41 -15.41 -5.12
C LEU A 16 13.48 -16.51 -4.93
N GLY A 17 14.37 -16.74 -5.91
CA GLY A 17 15.43 -17.74 -5.82
C GLY A 17 14.92 -19.19 -5.71
N MET A 18 13.76 -19.50 -6.28
CA MET A 18 13.16 -20.84 -6.23
C MET A 18 12.68 -21.34 -7.60
N SER A 19 12.42 -22.64 -7.72
CA SER A 19 11.83 -23.17 -8.96
C SER A 19 10.36 -22.76 -9.09
N ARG A 20 9.86 -22.67 -10.33
CA ARG A 20 8.44 -22.43 -10.61
C ARG A 20 7.53 -23.42 -9.88
N SER A 21 7.89 -24.71 -9.86
CA SER A 21 7.12 -25.74 -9.15
C SER A 21 7.09 -25.51 -7.63
N SER A 22 8.19 -25.00 -7.06
CA SER A 22 8.29 -24.63 -5.64
C SER A 22 7.37 -23.45 -5.31
N LEU A 23 7.31 -22.45 -6.20
CA LEU A 23 6.40 -21.31 -6.09
C LEU A 23 4.94 -21.74 -6.24
N GLU A 24 4.60 -22.54 -7.25
CA GLU A 24 3.24 -23.05 -7.46
C GLU A 24 2.76 -23.85 -6.23
N ASN A 25 3.62 -24.66 -5.63
CA ASN A 25 3.26 -25.40 -4.41
C ASN A 25 2.92 -24.46 -3.25
N ARG A 26 3.67 -23.36 -3.07
CA ARG A 26 3.38 -22.35 -2.03
C ARG A 26 2.10 -21.57 -2.31
N VAL A 27 1.88 -21.17 -3.55
CA VAL A 27 0.70 -20.38 -3.95
C VAL A 27 -0.59 -21.21 -3.85
N TYR A 28 -0.54 -22.50 -4.19
CA TYR A 28 -1.68 -23.40 -4.09
C TYR A 28 -1.75 -24.16 -2.75
N GLU A 29 -0.94 -23.76 -1.77
CA GLU A 29 -0.86 -24.34 -0.44
C GLU A 29 -0.67 -25.87 -0.41
N ARG A 30 0.03 -26.42 -1.41
CA ARG A 30 0.23 -27.86 -1.57
C ARG A 30 1.20 -28.38 -0.52
N LYS A 31 0.84 -29.50 0.11
CA LYS A 31 1.65 -30.17 1.13
C LYS A 31 2.00 -29.23 2.31
N GLY A 32 1.12 -28.29 2.63
CA GLY A 32 1.33 -27.34 3.74
C GLY A 32 2.40 -26.28 3.49
N GLN A 33 2.90 -26.14 2.25
CA GLN A 33 3.78 -25.02 1.90
C GLN A 33 2.94 -23.77 1.71
N GLN A 34 3.41 -22.61 2.14
CA GLN A 34 2.70 -21.35 1.97
C GLN A 34 3.66 -20.26 1.50
N VAL A 35 3.12 -19.23 0.87
CA VAL A 35 3.87 -18.00 0.57
C VAL A 35 4.10 -17.28 1.91
N SER A 36 5.36 -17.06 2.28
CA SER A 36 5.65 -16.32 3.49
C SER A 36 5.32 -14.83 3.32
N THR A 37 5.18 -14.09 4.42
CA THR A 37 4.98 -12.63 4.35
C THR A 37 6.13 -11.93 3.62
N ASP A 38 7.36 -12.42 3.80
CA ASP A 38 8.54 -11.90 3.11
C ASP A 38 8.47 -12.15 1.60
N ASP A 39 8.14 -13.38 1.18
CA ASP A 39 7.92 -13.71 -0.23
C ASP A 39 6.83 -12.81 -0.84
N ALA A 40 5.72 -12.61 -0.12
CA ALA A 40 4.61 -11.78 -0.59
C ALA A 40 5.00 -10.31 -0.76
N LEU A 41 5.85 -9.76 0.14
CA LEU A 41 6.40 -8.41 0.01
C LEU A 41 7.35 -8.29 -1.19
N GLN A 42 8.21 -9.29 -1.41
CA GLN A 42 9.09 -9.32 -2.59
C GLN A 42 8.28 -9.44 -3.89
N MET A 43 7.27 -10.30 -3.93
CA MET A 43 6.34 -10.41 -5.06
C MET A 43 5.60 -9.10 -5.33
N GLN A 44 5.19 -8.40 -4.28
CA GLN A 44 4.54 -7.10 -4.37
C GLN A 44 5.49 -6.09 -5.03
N ALA A 45 6.71 -5.94 -4.49
CA ALA A 45 7.73 -5.03 -5.00
C ALA A 45 8.11 -5.32 -6.46
N LEU A 46 8.30 -6.60 -6.82
CA LEU A 46 8.62 -7.02 -8.18
C LEU A 46 7.48 -6.70 -9.17
N SER A 47 6.24 -6.77 -8.71
CA SER A 47 5.07 -6.49 -9.57
C SER A 47 4.74 -5.00 -9.69
N ASP A 48 5.43 -4.13 -8.95
CA ASP A 48 5.09 -2.70 -8.81
C ASP A 48 3.60 -2.46 -8.49
N THR A 49 3.05 -3.29 -7.59
CA THR A 49 1.66 -3.18 -7.12
C THR A 49 1.62 -3.06 -5.60
N ASN A 50 0.45 -2.78 -5.01
CA ASN A 50 0.23 -2.80 -3.55
C ASN A 50 -0.75 -3.89 -3.10
N HIS A 51 -0.99 -4.90 -3.93
CA HIS A 51 -2.06 -5.87 -3.74
C HIS A 51 -1.97 -6.68 -2.44
N PHE A 52 -0.77 -7.00 -1.97
CA PHE A 52 -0.62 -7.71 -0.70
C PHE A 52 -0.97 -6.80 0.48
N ALA A 53 -0.44 -5.57 0.50
CA ALA A 53 -0.74 -4.59 1.52
C ALA A 53 -2.24 -4.22 1.56
N GLU A 54 -2.86 -4.02 0.40
CA GLU A 54 -4.31 -3.82 0.25
C GLU A 54 -5.11 -4.99 0.82
N ALA A 55 -4.73 -6.22 0.47
CA ALA A 55 -5.41 -7.42 0.95
C ALA A 55 -5.29 -7.59 2.47
N VAL A 56 -4.12 -7.32 3.05
CA VAL A 56 -3.90 -7.36 4.51
C VAL A 56 -4.73 -6.29 5.21
N ALA A 57 -4.73 -5.05 4.70
CA ALA A 57 -5.53 -3.97 5.25
C ALA A 57 -7.03 -4.32 5.23
N MET A 58 -7.54 -4.75 4.08
CA MET A 58 -8.95 -5.13 3.91
C MET A 58 -9.35 -6.26 4.85
N ARG A 59 -8.52 -7.31 4.99
CA ARG A 59 -8.77 -8.42 5.93
C ARG A 59 -8.70 -7.98 7.40
N SER A 60 -8.00 -6.91 7.69
CA SER A 60 -7.89 -6.33 9.03
C SER A 60 -8.98 -5.29 9.32
N GLY A 61 -9.92 -5.05 8.40
CA GLY A 61 -10.95 -4.02 8.54
C GLY A 61 -10.43 -2.59 8.34
N GLY A 62 -9.26 -2.43 7.73
CA GLY A 62 -8.65 -1.14 7.42
C GLY A 62 -8.50 -0.89 5.91
N VAL A 63 -7.89 0.24 5.58
CA VAL A 63 -7.57 0.64 4.20
C VAL A 63 -6.07 0.88 4.11
N PHE A 64 -5.46 0.40 3.02
CA PHE A 64 -4.08 0.74 2.70
C PHE A 64 -4.04 2.07 1.94
N VAL A 65 -3.20 2.99 2.41
CA VAL A 65 -2.97 4.27 1.76
C VAL A 65 -1.50 4.34 1.37
N ALA A 66 -1.23 4.23 0.07
CA ALA A 66 0.12 4.39 -0.44
C ALA A 66 0.60 5.83 -0.18
N ILE A 67 1.75 5.95 0.49
CA ILE A 67 2.42 7.24 0.64
C ILE A 67 3.17 7.50 -0.67
N PRO A 68 2.97 8.64 -1.34
CA PRO A 68 3.75 8.98 -2.52
C PRO A 68 5.25 9.01 -2.16
N GLY A 69 6.10 8.61 -3.10
CA GLY A 69 7.54 8.80 -2.95
C GLY A 69 7.89 10.27 -2.72
N ILE A 70 9.03 10.52 -2.07
CA ILE A 70 9.58 11.87 -1.91
C ILE A 70 9.89 12.40 -3.32
N GLY A 71 9.01 13.24 -3.86
CA GLY A 71 9.27 14.01 -5.07
C GLY A 71 10.30 15.10 -4.81
N GLU A 72 11.04 15.49 -5.85
CA GLU A 72 11.96 16.64 -5.79
C GLU A 72 11.19 17.93 -5.44
N GLU A 73 11.84 18.78 -4.64
CA GLU A 73 11.47 20.14 -4.22
C GLU A 73 9.97 20.48 -4.27
N ALA A 74 9.24 20.03 -3.24
CA ALA A 74 7.91 20.55 -2.94
C ALA A 74 7.98 22.08 -2.77
N ASP A 75 7.14 22.82 -3.51
CA ASP A 75 7.01 24.27 -3.38
C ASP A 75 5.64 24.70 -2.80
N ASN A 76 5.49 25.98 -2.48
CA ASN A 76 4.24 26.52 -1.95
C ASN A 76 3.06 26.36 -2.93
N THR A 77 3.33 26.33 -4.24
CA THR A 77 2.31 26.19 -5.28
C THR A 77 1.74 24.77 -5.29
N GLU A 78 2.62 23.78 -5.21
CA GLU A 78 2.26 22.38 -5.09
C GLU A 78 1.46 22.13 -3.81
N LEU A 79 1.93 22.66 -2.67
CA LEU A 79 1.21 22.53 -1.41
C LEU A 79 -0.21 23.09 -1.51
N LEU A 80 -0.38 24.28 -2.08
CA LEU A 80 -1.69 24.86 -2.33
C LEU A 80 -2.55 23.99 -3.25
N HIS A 81 -1.96 23.44 -4.31
CA HIS A 81 -2.66 22.52 -5.22
C HIS A 81 -3.13 21.25 -4.49
N LYS A 82 -2.33 20.69 -3.58
CA LYS A 82 -2.74 19.55 -2.74
C LYS A 82 -3.90 19.92 -1.81
N PHE A 83 -3.89 21.12 -1.22
CA PHE A 83 -4.99 21.62 -0.38
C PHE A 83 -6.30 21.74 -1.18
N VAL A 84 -6.23 22.32 -2.38
CA VAL A 84 -7.39 22.44 -3.27
C VAL A 84 -7.91 21.05 -3.66
N LYS A 85 -7.03 20.13 -4.08
CA LYS A 85 -7.38 18.75 -4.42
C LYS A 85 -8.10 18.04 -3.28
N LEU A 86 -7.59 18.15 -2.05
CA LEU A 86 -8.23 17.57 -0.86
C LEU A 86 -9.62 18.15 -0.64
N THR A 87 -9.75 19.48 -0.74
CA THR A 87 -11.03 20.19 -0.54
C THR A 87 -12.07 19.79 -1.59
N THR A 88 -11.66 19.68 -2.87
CA THR A 88 -12.53 19.21 -3.95
C THR A 88 -13.05 17.79 -3.71
N ARG A 89 -12.18 16.88 -3.25
CA ARG A 89 -12.59 15.49 -2.94
C ARG A 89 -13.56 15.42 -1.77
N PHE A 90 -13.38 16.26 -0.75
CA PHE A 90 -14.37 16.38 0.33
C PHE A 90 -15.72 16.87 -0.19
N GLY A 91 -15.73 17.85 -1.09
CA GLY A 91 -16.96 18.31 -1.76
C GLY A 91 -17.63 17.21 -2.58
N GLU A 92 -16.84 16.40 -3.30
CA GLU A 92 -17.34 15.23 -4.03
C GLU A 92 -17.97 14.19 -3.11
N LEU A 93 -17.33 13.89 -1.98
CA LEU A 93 -17.86 12.97 -0.97
C LEU A 93 -19.19 13.47 -0.42
N ALA A 94 -19.29 14.75 -0.07
CA ALA A 94 -20.53 15.33 0.46
C ALA A 94 -21.68 15.20 -0.55
N ARG A 95 -21.44 15.58 -1.82
CA ARG A 95 -22.45 15.45 -2.88
C ARG A 95 -22.87 14.00 -3.08
N ARG A 96 -21.92 13.06 -3.14
CA ARG A 96 -22.23 11.63 -3.34
C ARG A 96 -22.91 10.99 -2.15
N HIS A 97 -22.61 11.44 -0.94
CA HIS A 97 -23.31 11.00 0.26
C HIS A 97 -24.77 11.47 0.24
N ASP A 98 -25.04 12.72 -0.15
CA ASP A 98 -26.41 13.23 -0.27
C ASP A 98 -27.21 12.46 -1.34
N GLU A 99 -26.58 12.13 -2.48
CA GLU A 99 -27.19 11.30 -3.53
C GLU A 99 -27.49 9.88 -3.04
N ALA A 100 -26.53 9.23 -2.40
CA ALA A 100 -26.64 7.85 -1.93
C ALA A 100 -27.54 7.65 -0.70
N THR A 101 -27.98 8.74 -0.06
CA THR A 101 -28.89 8.67 1.10
C THR A 101 -30.29 9.18 0.79
N ALA A 102 -30.54 9.59 -0.46
CA ALA A 102 -31.79 10.24 -0.86
C ALA A 102 -33.02 9.32 -0.76
N ASP A 103 -32.83 8.02 -0.94
CA ASP A 103 -33.88 6.99 -0.80
C ASP A 103 -33.92 6.34 0.58
N GLY A 104 -32.99 6.71 1.47
CA GLY A 104 -32.86 6.20 2.83
C GLY A 104 -32.11 4.88 2.97
N GLU A 105 -31.54 4.31 1.90
CA GLU A 105 -30.77 3.07 1.94
C GLU A 105 -29.52 3.16 1.07
N ILE A 106 -28.33 2.92 1.66
CA ILE A 106 -27.09 2.85 0.89
C ILE A 106 -26.89 1.43 0.37
N ASP A 107 -26.94 1.26 -0.94
CA ASP A 107 -26.73 -0.03 -1.58
C ASP A 107 -25.25 -0.45 -1.64
N ALA A 108 -24.98 -1.67 -2.14
CA ALA A 108 -23.62 -2.19 -2.20
C ALA A 108 -22.70 -1.42 -3.17
N GLY A 109 -23.24 -0.90 -4.27
CA GLY A 109 -22.52 -0.10 -5.25
C GLY A 109 -22.22 1.30 -4.72
N GLU A 110 -23.21 1.96 -4.13
CA GLU A 110 -23.06 3.26 -3.48
C GLU A 110 -22.07 3.21 -2.32
N LYS A 111 -22.13 2.15 -1.52
CA LYS A 111 -21.14 1.90 -0.47
C LYS A 111 -19.73 1.77 -1.05
N ALA A 112 -19.57 1.04 -2.15
CA ALA A 112 -18.27 0.88 -2.80
C ALA A 112 -17.75 2.22 -3.34
N ASP A 113 -18.62 3.03 -3.93
CA ASP A 113 -18.32 4.38 -4.43
C ASP A 113 -17.87 5.32 -3.30
N LEU A 114 -18.62 5.38 -2.20
CA LEU A 114 -18.28 6.22 -1.04
C LEU A 114 -16.95 5.81 -0.41
N ILE A 115 -16.68 4.49 -0.32
CA ILE A 115 -15.39 3.97 0.15
C ILE A 115 -14.27 4.40 -0.80
N ALA A 116 -14.47 4.31 -2.12
CA ALA A 116 -13.46 4.71 -3.09
C ALA A 116 -13.10 6.21 -2.97
N ILE A 117 -14.10 7.07 -2.79
CA ILE A 117 -13.89 8.52 -2.58
C ILE A 117 -13.15 8.76 -1.26
N GLY A 118 -13.58 8.10 -0.17
CA GLY A 118 -12.95 8.17 1.14
C GLY A 118 -11.46 7.78 1.11
N ASN A 119 -11.13 6.69 0.40
CA ASN A 119 -9.75 6.26 0.20
C ASN A 119 -8.92 7.33 -0.54
N GLY A 120 -9.50 7.96 -1.56
CA GLY A 120 -8.86 9.06 -2.29
C GLY A 120 -8.64 10.32 -1.45
N ILE A 121 -9.52 10.59 -0.47
CA ILE A 121 -9.32 11.66 0.52
C ILE A 121 -8.13 11.32 1.42
N HIS A 122 -8.07 10.09 1.97
CA HIS A 122 -6.95 9.67 2.80
C HIS A 122 -5.61 9.76 2.06
N GLN A 123 -5.55 9.32 0.80
CA GLN A 123 -4.38 9.50 -0.06
C GLN A 123 -4.01 10.98 -0.21
N SER A 124 -4.98 11.86 -0.47
CA SER A 124 -4.73 13.29 -0.65
C SER A 124 -4.24 13.96 0.64
N VAL A 125 -4.69 13.50 1.81
CA VAL A 125 -4.16 13.93 3.11
C VAL A 125 -2.69 13.52 3.24
N GLN A 126 -2.34 12.27 2.91
CA GLN A 126 -0.94 11.83 2.99
C GLN A 126 -0.04 12.59 2.02
N GLU A 127 -0.49 12.84 0.78
CA GLU A 127 0.23 13.68 -0.19
C GLU A 127 0.47 15.10 0.35
N LEU A 128 -0.54 15.69 0.96
CA LEU A 128 -0.47 17.04 1.51
C LEU A 128 0.48 17.12 2.70
N LEU A 129 0.41 16.17 3.63
CA LEU A 129 1.31 16.11 4.78
C LEU A 129 2.76 15.93 4.33
N HIS A 130 2.99 15.04 3.38
CA HIS A 130 4.31 14.78 2.82
C HIS A 130 4.90 16.03 2.14
N CYS A 131 4.10 16.70 1.30
CA CYS A 131 4.49 17.97 0.66
C CYS A 131 4.80 19.05 1.71
N SER A 132 3.96 19.18 2.75
CA SER A 132 4.16 20.14 3.84
C SER A 132 5.44 19.88 4.62
N PHE A 133 5.74 18.61 4.92
CA PHE A 133 6.97 18.23 5.62
C PHE A 133 8.21 18.48 4.76
N ASN A 134 8.17 18.13 3.48
CA ASN A 134 9.30 18.39 2.58
C ASN A 134 9.60 19.90 2.44
N LEU A 135 8.57 20.74 2.44
CA LEU A 135 8.72 22.19 2.30
C LEU A 135 9.10 22.90 3.62
N HIS A 136 8.58 22.44 4.76
CA HIS A 136 8.68 23.19 6.03
C HIS A 136 9.49 22.49 7.13
N CYS A 137 9.75 21.19 7.03
CA CYS A 137 10.67 20.53 7.96
C CYS A 137 12.11 20.79 7.51
N LYS A 138 12.98 21.15 8.46
CA LYS A 138 14.42 21.12 8.21
C LYS A 138 14.79 19.67 7.85
N PRO A 139 15.75 19.43 6.95
CA PRO A 139 16.27 18.08 6.77
C PRO A 139 16.70 17.61 8.16
N GLU A 140 16.07 16.54 8.65
CA GLU A 140 16.60 15.85 9.81
C GLU A 140 18.04 15.51 9.44
N THR A 141 19.01 16.00 10.21
CA THR A 141 20.31 15.35 10.27
C THR A 141 20.01 13.90 10.59
N LEU A 142 20.09 13.05 9.56
CA LEU A 142 19.87 11.61 9.61
C LEU A 142 20.69 11.01 10.75
N GLY A 143 20.08 10.96 11.94
CA GLY A 143 20.43 9.99 12.94
C GLY A 143 19.98 8.66 12.36
N VAL A 144 20.91 8.01 11.66
CA VAL A 144 20.90 6.61 11.22
C VAL A 144 19.56 5.92 11.45
N ALA A 145 18.79 5.76 10.38
CA ALA A 145 17.62 4.87 10.38
C ALA A 145 18.00 3.57 11.10
N PRO A 146 17.17 3.03 12.00
CA PRO A 146 17.46 1.75 12.61
C PRO A 146 17.63 0.75 11.47
N GLY A 147 18.87 0.30 11.27
CA GLY A 147 19.18 -0.79 10.36
C GLY A 147 18.33 -2.01 10.71
N PRO A 148 18.21 -2.98 9.79
CA PRO A 148 17.38 -4.15 9.99
C PRO A 148 17.64 -4.73 11.38
N VAL A 149 16.56 -4.86 12.17
CA VAL A 149 16.61 -5.47 13.50
C VAL A 149 17.34 -6.81 13.35
N PRO A 150 18.49 -7.01 14.00
CA PRO A 150 19.24 -8.23 13.82
C PRO A 150 18.38 -9.41 14.28
N VAL A 151 18.06 -10.30 13.35
CA VAL A 151 17.42 -11.57 13.65
C VAL A 151 18.33 -12.27 14.64
N ARG A 152 17.85 -12.42 15.88
CA ARG A 152 18.55 -13.14 16.94
C ARG A 152 18.78 -14.56 16.43
N GLN A 153 19.99 -14.87 15.99
CA GLN A 153 20.35 -16.26 15.71
C GLN A 153 20.11 -17.03 17.01
N ALA A 154 19.21 -18.00 16.96
CA ALA A 154 19.00 -18.93 18.04
C ALA A 154 20.33 -19.65 18.27
N SER A 155 21.06 -19.21 19.29
CA SER A 155 22.24 -19.87 19.79
C SER A 155 21.86 -21.30 20.16
N GLY A 156 22.56 -22.25 19.52
CA GLY A 156 22.29 -23.66 19.66
C GLY A 156 22.27 -24.10 21.11
N VAL A 157 21.18 -24.76 21.50
CA VAL A 157 21.18 -25.67 22.64
C VAL A 157 21.69 -27.00 22.09
N ARG A 158 22.97 -27.28 22.39
CA ARG A 158 23.48 -28.65 22.35
C ARG A 158 22.78 -29.42 23.47
N THR A 159 22.13 -30.52 23.10
CA THR A 159 21.98 -31.71 23.95
C THR A 159 22.44 -32.89 23.13
#